data_AF-A0A914G5N1-F1
#
_entry.id   AF-A0A914G5N1-F1
#
_cell.length_a   1.000
_cell.length_b   1.000
_cell.length_c   1.000
_cell.angle_alpha   90.00
_cell.angle_beta   90.00
_cell.angle_gamma   90.00
#
_symmetry.space_group_name_H-M   'P 1'
#
loop_
_entity.id
_entity.type
_entity.pdbx_description
1 polymer ?
#
loop_
_entity_poly.entity_id
_entity_poly.type
_entity_poly.pdbx_seq_one_letter_code
_entity_poly.pdbx_strand_id
1 'polypeptide(L)'
;MSESAKLKKQMVEVGLLVLSRRAIPFIAEKLASASQQVRTKLYIRIDPQRSPSELRQLIPTIYLYASQKCSHLDVRVLLKEKQGADYGTFLHELNEKDDGVPNEEPKPFKHVCLDDGVPNDEPKPFKHVCLGGTFDRLHNGHKVLLSTAALLSDKITCGVTGGDMNRKKTLYELIEPLDRRIDIVEEFLKDVTDEVTVVDVQEIQDPFGPAIIIKDLDCIVVSDETVKGGQAVNQKRKERGLSELDIQKIELVEGNDEILKEVKLSSSSQRHQLLGSLLKPPNEFLSTTTKSNIPYVIGLTGGIAAGKSSISKFLAENGCEIADCDKIVHELYDGNPKFTKAISEEFGADTISNGTVDRKKLGSIVFLNR
;
A
#
# COMPACT_ATOMS: atom_id res chain seq x y z
N MET A 1 17.92 -27.90 -3.89
CA MET A 1 17.23 -26.80 -3.15
C MET A 1 18.21 -25.65 -2.99
N SER A 2 17.83 -24.43 -3.40
CA SER A 2 18.72 -23.25 -3.29
C SER A 2 18.97 -22.86 -1.83
N GLU A 3 20.10 -22.22 -1.57
CA GLU A 3 20.51 -21.73 -0.25
C GLU A 3 19.47 -20.76 0.36
N SER A 4 18.81 -19.96 -0.50
CA SER A 4 17.67 -19.11 -0.16
C SER A 4 16.44 -19.89 0.33
N ALA A 5 16.19 -21.11 -0.17
CA ALA A 5 15.12 -21.98 0.31
C ALA A 5 15.44 -22.65 1.65
N LYS A 6 16.73 -22.82 2.01
CA LYS A 6 17.16 -23.29 3.33
C LYS A 6 17.05 -22.18 4.39
N LEU A 7 17.47 -20.95 4.09
CA LEU A 7 17.29 -19.77 4.95
C LEU A 7 15.83 -19.48 5.26
N LYS A 8 14.96 -19.55 4.24
CA LYS A 8 13.51 -19.41 4.44
C LYS A 8 12.92 -20.44 5.38
N LYS A 9 13.57 -21.58 5.67
CA LYS A 9 13.04 -22.64 6.56
C LYS A 9 13.26 -22.36 8.05
N GLN A 10 14.15 -21.42 8.41
CA GLN A 10 14.47 -21.06 9.81
C GLN A 10 13.77 -19.80 10.34
N MET A 11 13.15 -19.01 9.45
CA MET A 11 12.42 -17.81 9.87
C MET A 11 11.13 -18.16 10.61
N VAL A 12 10.74 -17.33 11.56
CA VAL A 12 9.47 -17.43 12.29
C VAL A 12 8.38 -16.70 11.51
N GLU A 13 7.14 -17.14 11.65
CA GLU A 13 6.02 -16.50 10.91
C GLU A 13 5.76 -15.09 11.43
N VAL A 14 5.57 -14.98 12.74
CA VAL A 14 5.32 -13.75 13.47
C VAL A 14 6.43 -13.56 14.50
N GLY A 15 6.98 -12.34 14.60
CA GLY A 15 8.00 -12.01 15.59
C GLY A 15 7.59 -10.82 16.46
N LEU A 16 8.19 -10.74 17.65
CA LEU A 16 8.13 -9.56 18.52
C LEU A 16 9.54 -9.02 18.74
N LEU A 17 9.77 -7.76 18.35
CA LEU A 17 10.97 -7.01 18.66
C LEU A 17 10.71 -6.10 19.86
N VAL A 18 11.45 -6.30 20.94
CA VAL A 18 11.40 -5.43 22.12
C VAL A 18 12.56 -4.43 22.04
N LEU A 19 12.24 -3.14 22.01
CA LEU A 19 13.20 -2.05 21.92
C LEU A 19 13.37 -1.39 23.29
N SER A 20 14.57 -1.47 23.86
CA SER A 20 14.89 -0.70 25.06
C SER A 20 15.08 0.79 24.77
N ARG A 21 15.14 1.63 25.81
CA ARG A 21 15.56 3.05 25.66
C ARG A 21 16.89 3.19 24.91
N ARG A 22 17.85 2.30 25.18
CA ARG A 22 19.21 2.35 24.59
C ARG A 22 19.22 1.92 23.13
N ALA A 23 18.24 1.14 22.70
CA ALA A 23 18.11 0.68 21.33
C ALA A 23 17.48 1.71 20.37
N ILE A 24 16.85 2.79 20.89
CA ILE A 24 16.16 3.80 20.08
C ILE A 24 17.07 4.44 19.01
N PRO A 25 18.32 4.86 19.32
CA PRO A 25 19.23 5.39 18.31
C PRO A 25 19.59 4.37 17.20
N PHE A 26 19.45 3.07 17.48
CA PHE A 26 19.83 1.97 16.60
C PHE A 26 18.61 1.25 15.98
N ILE A 27 17.42 1.90 15.96
CA ILE A 27 16.17 1.31 15.45
C ILE A 27 16.35 0.70 14.06
N ALA A 28 17.03 1.39 13.15
CA ALA A 28 17.23 0.91 11.78
C ALA A 28 17.98 -0.44 11.74
N GLU A 29 19.01 -0.61 12.58
CA GLU A 29 19.81 -1.83 12.66
C GLU A 29 19.02 -2.97 13.30
N LYS A 30 18.32 -2.69 14.40
CA LYS A 30 17.49 -3.70 15.08
C LYS A 30 16.35 -4.18 14.19
N LEU A 31 15.73 -3.28 13.42
CA LEU A 31 14.73 -3.62 12.40
C LEU A 31 15.33 -4.46 11.27
N ALA A 32 16.50 -4.10 10.74
CA ALA A 32 17.18 -4.88 9.70
C ALA A 32 17.50 -6.31 10.17
N SER A 33 17.94 -6.47 11.42
CA SER A 33 18.18 -7.79 12.04
C SER A 33 16.89 -8.59 12.19
N ALA A 34 15.81 -7.97 12.68
CA ALA A 34 14.50 -8.63 12.83
C ALA A 34 13.91 -9.05 11.48
N SER A 35 14.10 -8.23 10.44
CA SER A 35 13.64 -8.44 9.07
C SER A 35 14.13 -9.76 8.45
N GLN A 36 15.33 -10.21 8.85
CA GLN A 36 15.94 -11.47 8.39
C GLN A 36 15.37 -12.72 9.07
N GLN A 37 14.68 -12.55 10.19
CA GLN A 37 14.21 -13.65 11.05
C GLN A 37 12.70 -13.85 10.96
N VAL A 38 11.94 -12.86 10.49
CA VAL A 38 10.47 -12.87 10.47
C VAL A 38 9.94 -12.91 9.05
N ARG A 39 8.92 -13.75 8.79
CA ARG A 39 8.36 -13.94 7.44
C ARG A 39 7.24 -12.97 7.10
N THR A 40 6.29 -12.73 8.01
CA THR A 40 5.04 -12.04 7.65
C THR A 40 4.75 -10.81 8.50
N LYS A 41 4.74 -10.93 9.83
CA LYS A 41 4.31 -9.85 10.74
C LYS A 41 5.31 -9.63 11.86
N LEU A 42 5.70 -8.38 12.09
CA LEU A 42 6.62 -7.98 13.15
C LEU A 42 5.93 -7.01 14.10
N TYR A 43 5.70 -7.45 15.33
CA TYR A 43 5.28 -6.57 16.41
C TYR A 43 6.49 -5.87 17.02
N ILE A 44 6.33 -4.62 17.42
CA ILE A 44 7.36 -3.84 18.09
C ILE A 44 6.80 -3.35 19.42
N ARG A 45 7.49 -3.67 20.51
CA ARG A 45 7.20 -3.17 21.85
C ARG A 45 8.35 -2.29 22.32
N ILE A 46 8.05 -1.18 22.99
CA ILE A 46 9.07 -0.31 23.59
C ILE A 46 9.08 -0.55 25.10
N ASP A 47 10.26 -0.77 25.67
CA ASP A 47 10.46 -1.19 27.07
C ASP A 47 11.52 -0.31 27.78
N PRO A 48 11.28 0.23 29.00
CA PRO A 48 9.98 0.32 29.66
C PRO A 48 8.95 1.04 28.81
N GLN A 49 7.68 0.74 29.06
CA GLN A 49 6.60 1.46 28.41
C GLN A 49 6.76 2.96 28.57
N ARG A 50 6.52 3.65 27.47
CA ARG A 50 6.65 5.10 27.32
C ARG A 50 5.29 5.76 27.53
N SER A 51 5.30 7.04 27.88
CA SER A 51 4.05 7.79 27.97
C SER A 51 3.38 7.88 26.58
N PRO A 52 2.06 8.10 26.50
CA PRO A 52 1.37 8.29 25.23
C PRO A 52 1.98 9.43 24.39
N SER A 53 2.48 10.48 25.03
CA SER A 53 3.11 11.62 24.36
C SER A 53 4.46 11.25 23.70
N GLU A 54 5.30 10.47 24.38
CA GLU A 54 6.55 9.94 23.84
C GLU A 54 6.29 8.97 22.68
N LEU A 55 5.31 8.07 22.82
CA LEU A 55 4.95 7.11 21.77
C LEU A 55 4.51 7.82 20.48
N ARG A 56 3.70 8.88 20.58
CA ARG A 56 3.29 9.67 19.41
C ARG A 56 4.48 10.26 18.63
N GLN A 57 5.57 10.61 19.31
CA GLN A 57 6.77 11.13 18.66
C GLN A 57 7.61 10.01 18.01
N LEU A 58 7.65 8.83 18.62
CA LEU A 58 8.50 7.73 18.17
C LEU A 58 7.87 6.86 17.06
N ILE A 59 6.56 6.68 17.08
CA ILE A 59 5.83 5.81 16.13
C ILE A 59 6.08 6.19 14.66
N PRO A 60 6.01 7.46 14.24
CA PRO A 60 6.32 7.85 12.85
C PRO A 60 7.73 7.41 12.43
N THR A 61 8.70 7.58 13.32
CA THR A 61 10.11 7.22 13.09
C THR A 61 10.29 5.70 12.96
N ILE A 62 9.67 4.92 13.84
CA ILE A 62 9.70 3.45 13.75
C ILE A 62 9.13 3.00 12.42
N TYR A 63 7.97 3.53 12.03
CA TYR A 63 7.34 3.17 10.77
C TYR A 63 8.17 3.59 9.56
N LEU A 64 8.81 4.76 9.59
CA LEU A 64 9.72 5.20 8.53
C LEU A 64 10.89 4.22 8.35
N TYR A 65 11.59 3.86 9.42
CA TYR A 65 12.68 2.89 9.31
C TYR A 65 12.20 1.49 8.94
N ALA A 66 11.05 1.05 9.46
CA ALA A 66 10.47 -0.23 9.10
C ALA A 66 10.13 -0.30 7.61
N SER A 67 9.74 0.81 7.00
CA SER A 67 9.49 0.87 5.56
C SER A 67 10.75 0.64 4.73
N GLN A 68 11.90 1.09 5.22
CA GLN A 68 13.19 0.96 4.54
C GLN A 68 13.83 -0.40 4.77
N LYS A 69 13.69 -0.97 5.98
CA LYS A 69 14.40 -2.18 6.42
C LYS A 69 13.55 -3.45 6.42
N CYS A 70 12.22 -3.29 6.50
CA CYS A 70 11.23 -4.36 6.65
C CYS A 70 10.11 -4.24 5.62
N SER A 71 10.43 -3.85 4.37
CA SER A 71 9.42 -3.54 3.34
C SER A 71 8.50 -4.73 2.99
N HIS A 72 8.91 -5.97 3.25
CA HIS A 72 8.11 -7.17 3.06
C HIS A 72 7.29 -7.58 4.29
N LEU A 73 7.42 -6.89 5.43
CA LEU A 73 6.75 -7.24 6.68
C LEU A 73 5.60 -6.30 7.01
N ASP A 74 4.53 -6.86 7.57
CA ASP A 74 3.53 -6.08 8.27
C ASP A 74 4.04 -5.71 9.66
N VAL A 75 4.64 -4.52 9.78
CA VAL A 75 5.11 -4.00 11.07
C VAL A 75 3.96 -3.36 11.86
N ARG A 76 3.84 -3.67 13.16
CA ARG A 76 2.84 -3.08 14.07
C ARG A 76 3.48 -2.67 15.40
N VAL A 77 3.35 -1.40 15.79
CA VAL A 77 3.86 -0.91 17.08
C VAL A 77 2.78 -1.11 18.13
N LEU A 78 3.09 -1.85 19.19
CA LEU A 78 2.20 -2.07 20.32
C LEU A 78 2.17 -0.80 21.19
N LEU A 79 0.97 -0.30 21.47
CA LEU A 79 0.76 0.92 22.25
C LEU A 79 0.71 0.63 23.75
N LYS A 80 0.36 -0.60 24.12
CA LYS A 80 0.45 -1.14 25.48
C LYS A 80 0.73 -2.63 25.43
N GLU A 81 1.13 -3.20 26.57
CA GLU A 81 1.33 -4.63 26.73
C GLU A 81 0.02 -5.39 26.56
N LYS A 82 0.00 -6.31 25.59
CA LYS A 82 -1.13 -7.20 25.34
C LYS A 82 -1.00 -8.45 26.19
N GLN A 83 -1.93 -8.68 27.11
CA GLN A 83 -1.93 -9.90 27.94
C GLN A 83 -2.32 -11.11 27.09
N GLY A 84 -1.56 -12.21 27.18
CA GLY A 84 -1.90 -13.49 26.54
C GLY A 84 -1.68 -13.55 25.03
N ALA A 85 -0.95 -12.60 24.43
CA ALA A 85 -0.61 -12.66 23.01
C ALA A 85 0.56 -13.64 22.76
N ASP A 86 0.33 -14.63 21.89
CA ASP A 86 1.35 -15.59 21.45
C ASP A 86 2.23 -14.96 20.36
N TYR A 87 3.25 -14.24 20.81
CA TYR A 87 4.31 -13.76 19.92
C TYR A 87 5.30 -14.90 19.70
N GLY A 88 5.09 -15.71 18.66
CA GLY A 88 5.79 -16.98 18.47
C GLY A 88 7.32 -16.99 18.66
N THR A 89 8.03 -15.86 18.50
CA THR A 89 9.43 -15.73 18.93
C THR A 89 9.76 -14.33 19.43
N PHE A 90 10.41 -14.28 20.59
CA PHE A 90 10.99 -13.07 21.17
C PHE A 90 12.34 -12.79 20.55
N LEU A 91 12.42 -11.73 19.75
CA LEU A 91 13.68 -11.14 19.34
C LEU A 91 14.11 -10.19 20.47
N HIS A 92 14.56 -10.77 21.57
CA HIS A 92 15.22 -10.00 22.62
C HIS A 92 16.52 -9.43 22.04
N GLU A 93 16.94 -8.26 22.50
CA GLU A 93 18.23 -7.66 22.18
C GLU A 93 19.28 -8.77 22.06
N LEU A 94 19.75 -9.04 20.83
CA LEU A 94 20.89 -9.91 20.65
C LEU A 94 21.98 -9.26 21.50
N ASN A 95 22.40 -9.96 22.56
CA ASN A 95 23.50 -9.54 23.41
C ASN A 95 24.68 -9.20 22.50
N GLU A 96 24.87 -7.92 22.23
CA GLU A 96 26.16 -7.41 21.87
C GLU A 96 27.02 -7.73 23.09
N LYS A 97 27.90 -8.72 22.92
CA LYS A 97 29.12 -8.70 23.70
C LYS A 97 29.66 -7.28 23.53
N ASP A 98 29.91 -6.61 24.65
CA ASP A 98 30.86 -5.51 24.73
C ASP A 98 32.05 -5.85 23.83
N ASP A 99 32.58 -4.85 23.12
CA ASP A 99 33.76 -4.88 22.25
C ASP A 99 33.44 -4.91 20.73
N GLY A 100 32.90 -3.81 20.19
CA GLY A 100 32.75 -3.71 18.73
C GLY A 100 32.20 -2.39 18.19
N VAL A 101 32.87 -1.28 18.50
CA VAL A 101 32.59 0.06 17.94
C VAL A 101 32.37 0.02 16.42
N PRO A 102 31.20 0.44 15.89
CA PRO A 102 31.08 0.83 14.49
C PRO A 102 31.60 2.27 14.33
N ASN A 103 32.68 2.43 13.57
CA ASN A 103 33.19 3.71 13.12
C ASN A 103 32.25 4.29 12.06
N GLU A 104 31.32 5.15 12.46
CA GLU A 104 30.83 6.32 11.70
C GLU A 104 29.90 7.13 12.63
N GLU A 105 30.22 8.39 12.88
CA GLU A 105 29.37 9.26 13.71
C GLU A 105 27.99 9.43 13.06
N PRO A 106 26.89 9.07 13.75
CA PRO A 106 25.55 9.30 13.24
C PRO A 106 25.25 10.80 13.19
N LYS A 107 24.71 11.27 12.06
CA LYS A 107 24.22 12.65 11.91
C LYS A 107 23.14 12.91 12.99
N PRO A 108 23.25 14.01 13.77
CA PRO A 108 22.38 14.22 14.92
C PRO A 108 20.94 14.47 14.48
N PHE A 109 20.03 13.61 14.94
CA PHE A 109 18.61 13.97 15.02
C PHE A 109 18.43 15.05 16.08
N LYS A 110 17.52 16.01 15.83
CA LYS A 110 17.14 17.03 16.81
C LYS A 110 16.76 16.33 18.11
N HIS A 111 17.54 16.60 19.17
CA HIS A 111 17.37 16.08 20.51
C HIS A 111 15.91 16.18 20.96
N VAL A 112 15.25 15.03 21.15
CA VAL A 112 14.18 14.92 22.14
C VAL A 112 14.89 14.58 23.44
N CYS A 113 15.00 15.54 24.34
CA CYS A 113 15.41 15.27 25.71
C CYS A 113 14.36 14.33 26.33
N LEU A 114 14.77 13.13 26.71
CA LEU A 114 13.89 12.14 27.33
C LEU A 114 14.15 12.18 28.83
N ASP A 115 13.19 12.74 29.59
CA ASP A 115 13.24 12.75 31.04
C ASP A 115 13.06 11.34 31.64
N ASP A 116 13.69 11.13 32.79
CA ASP A 116 13.73 9.87 33.51
C ASP A 116 12.54 9.73 34.47
N GLY A 117 11.72 8.71 34.20
CA GLY A 117 10.89 8.07 35.22
C GLY A 117 9.53 8.70 35.47
N VAL A 118 8.48 8.05 34.96
CA VAL A 118 7.30 7.49 35.69
C VAL A 118 6.47 6.78 34.60
N PRO A 119 5.95 5.56 34.81
CA PRO A 119 4.89 5.03 33.96
C PRO A 119 3.65 5.90 34.16
N ASN A 120 3.40 6.82 33.25
CA ASN A 120 2.23 7.69 33.35
C ASN A 120 1.03 6.99 32.71
N ASP A 121 0.10 6.52 33.55
CA ASP A 121 -1.34 6.42 33.21
C ASP A 121 -1.88 7.85 33.02
N GLU A 122 -1.29 8.60 32.09
CA GLU A 122 -1.82 9.89 31.68
C GLU A 122 -3.20 9.64 31.09
N PRO A 123 -4.25 10.29 31.62
CA PRO A 123 -5.58 10.14 31.07
C PRO A 123 -5.56 10.58 29.61
N LYS A 124 -6.18 9.77 28.74
CA LYS A 124 -6.31 10.13 27.34
C LYS A 124 -7.07 11.46 27.20
N PRO A 125 -6.61 12.39 26.35
CA PRO A 125 -7.18 13.73 26.28
C PRO A 125 -8.62 13.76 25.75
N PHE A 126 -9.04 12.73 25.01
CA PHE A 126 -10.37 12.66 24.40
C PHE A 126 -11.10 11.38 24.82
N LYS A 127 -12.43 11.44 24.92
CA LYS A 127 -13.25 10.24 25.18
C LYS A 127 -13.57 9.52 23.88
N HIS A 128 -13.88 10.26 22.82
CA HIS A 128 -14.23 9.69 21.53
C HIS A 128 -13.61 10.48 20.37
N VAL A 129 -12.75 9.81 19.62
CA VAL A 129 -12.13 10.34 18.41
C VAL A 129 -12.77 9.72 17.18
N CYS A 130 -12.96 10.53 16.13
CA CYS A 130 -13.20 10.02 14.79
C CYS A 130 -12.01 10.26 13.84
N LEU A 131 -11.90 9.41 12.84
CA LEU A 131 -11.01 9.62 11.70
C LEU A 131 -11.63 9.01 10.45
N GLY A 132 -11.12 9.38 9.28
CA GLY A 132 -11.58 8.85 8.01
C GLY A 132 -10.46 8.76 6.99
N GLY A 133 -10.60 7.82 6.06
CA GLY A 133 -9.59 7.57 5.04
C GLY A 133 -10.01 6.51 4.05
N THR A 134 -9.23 6.35 2.99
CA THR A 134 -9.46 5.25 2.06
C THR A 134 -8.95 3.93 2.62
N PHE A 135 -7.87 3.95 3.41
CA PHE A 135 -7.29 2.73 4.00
C PHE A 135 -7.01 1.63 2.97
N ASP A 136 -6.77 2.02 1.71
CA ASP A 136 -6.36 1.10 0.65
C ASP A 136 -4.93 0.65 0.95
N ARG A 137 -4.75 -0.67 1.13
CA ARG A 137 -3.47 -1.31 1.44
C ARG A 137 -2.76 -0.63 2.61
N LEU A 138 -3.19 -0.95 3.82
CA LEU A 138 -2.81 -0.27 5.06
C LEU A 138 -1.29 -0.02 5.20
N HIS A 139 -0.84 1.14 4.73
CA HIS A 139 0.56 1.57 4.77
C HIS A 139 0.84 2.43 6.01
N ASN A 140 2.11 2.79 6.19
CA ASN A 140 2.60 3.47 7.38
C ASN A 140 1.87 4.77 7.74
N GLY A 141 1.43 5.55 6.75
CA GLY A 141 0.64 6.76 7.00
C GLY A 141 -0.67 6.47 7.72
N HIS A 142 -1.40 5.42 7.30
CA HIS A 142 -2.60 4.98 7.99
C HIS A 142 -2.29 4.40 9.38
N LYS A 143 -1.19 3.66 9.51
CA LYS A 143 -0.78 3.07 10.81
C LYS A 143 -0.45 4.14 11.84
N VAL A 144 0.25 5.20 11.45
CA VAL A 144 0.52 6.38 12.29
C VAL A 144 -0.80 7.08 12.67
N LEU A 145 -1.69 7.29 11.71
CA LEU A 145 -3.01 7.91 11.94
C LEU A 145 -3.85 7.13 12.97
N LEU A 146 -4.00 5.82 12.75
CA LEU A 146 -4.77 4.93 13.62
C LEU A 146 -4.14 4.80 15.01
N SER A 147 -2.81 4.64 15.08
CA SER A 147 -2.09 4.56 16.36
C SER A 147 -2.22 5.86 17.16
N THR A 148 -2.17 7.01 16.49
CA THR A 148 -2.33 8.31 17.15
C THR A 148 -3.73 8.47 17.70
N ALA A 149 -4.77 8.10 16.93
CA ALA A 149 -6.15 8.10 17.43
C ALA A 149 -6.32 7.20 18.67
N ALA A 150 -5.69 6.03 18.68
CA ALA A 150 -5.73 5.09 19.79
C ALA A 150 -5.02 5.58 21.06
N LEU A 151 -3.90 6.30 20.90
CA LEU A 151 -3.20 6.96 22.02
C LEU A 151 -3.97 8.16 22.58
N LEU A 152 -4.87 8.74 21.80
CA LEU A 152 -5.60 9.97 22.13
C LEU A 152 -6.96 9.73 22.77
N SER A 153 -7.54 8.54 22.62
CA SER A 153 -8.94 8.31 22.98
C SER A 153 -9.26 6.95 23.58
N ASP A 154 -10.34 6.91 24.36
CA ASP A 154 -10.93 5.69 24.89
C ASP A 154 -11.78 4.97 23.82
N LYS A 155 -12.37 5.73 22.88
CA LYS A 155 -13.24 5.25 21.82
C LYS A 155 -12.84 5.77 20.44
N ILE A 156 -12.91 4.91 19.43
CA ILE A 156 -12.67 5.29 18.03
C ILE A 156 -13.88 4.98 17.15
N THR A 157 -14.26 5.93 16.30
CA THR A 157 -15.08 5.70 15.10
C THR A 157 -14.26 5.98 13.85
N CYS A 158 -14.24 5.04 12.91
CA CYS A 158 -13.46 5.16 11.68
C CYS A 158 -14.36 5.10 10.43
N GLY A 159 -14.20 6.06 9.53
CA GLY A 159 -14.88 6.07 8.23
C GLY A 159 -13.97 5.57 7.11
N VAL A 160 -14.37 4.50 6.41
CA VAL A 160 -13.65 3.94 5.27
C VAL A 160 -14.32 4.37 3.97
N THR A 161 -13.62 5.11 3.10
CA THR A 161 -14.26 5.66 1.89
C THR A 161 -14.73 4.57 0.93
N GLY A 162 -15.97 4.67 0.47
CA GLY A 162 -16.61 3.76 -0.46
C GLY A 162 -17.19 4.45 -1.69
N GLY A 163 -17.77 3.64 -2.59
CA GLY A 163 -18.47 4.11 -3.80
C GLY A 163 -17.74 5.18 -4.61
N ASP A 164 -18.48 6.24 -4.96
CA ASP A 164 -18.02 7.30 -5.85
C ASP A 164 -16.91 8.18 -5.27
N MET A 165 -16.72 8.20 -3.95
CA MET A 165 -15.61 8.92 -3.31
C MET A 165 -14.25 8.42 -3.80
N ASN A 166 -14.16 7.16 -4.21
CA ASN A 166 -12.91 6.55 -4.65
C ASN A 166 -12.61 6.81 -6.13
N ARG A 167 -13.61 7.13 -6.97
CA ARG A 167 -13.45 7.23 -8.44
C ARG A 167 -12.46 8.29 -8.92
N LYS A 168 -12.21 9.33 -8.12
CA LYS A 168 -11.25 10.39 -8.45
C LYS A 168 -9.80 10.00 -8.14
N LYS A 169 -9.56 8.85 -7.50
CA LYS A 169 -8.22 8.41 -7.14
C LYS A 169 -7.54 7.75 -8.34
N THR A 170 -6.25 8.02 -8.52
CA THR A 170 -5.41 7.37 -9.55
C THR A 170 -5.50 5.85 -9.42
N LEU A 171 -5.85 5.12 -10.48
CA LEU A 171 -6.02 3.65 -10.45
C LEU A 171 -7.04 3.17 -9.41
N TYR A 172 -8.19 3.84 -9.29
CA TYR A 172 -9.22 3.49 -8.30
C TYR A 172 -9.75 2.07 -8.47
N GLU A 173 -9.65 1.50 -9.67
CA GLU A 173 -10.02 0.12 -10.00
C GLU A 173 -9.14 -0.92 -9.27
N LEU A 174 -7.96 -0.52 -8.82
CA LEU A 174 -7.02 -1.37 -8.09
C LEU A 174 -7.11 -1.18 -6.56
N ILE A 175 -8.05 -0.36 -6.07
CA ILE A 175 -8.32 -0.22 -4.64
C ILE A 175 -8.85 -1.54 -4.10
N GLU A 176 -8.40 -1.93 -2.91
CA GLU A 176 -8.88 -3.13 -2.25
C GLU A 176 -10.40 -3.10 -1.99
N PRO A 177 -11.09 -4.25 -2.04
CA PRO A 177 -12.51 -4.34 -1.70
C PRO A 177 -12.82 -3.68 -0.36
N LEU A 178 -13.98 -3.02 -0.26
CA LEU A 178 -14.39 -2.28 0.93
C LEU A 178 -14.31 -3.12 2.21
N ASP A 179 -14.90 -4.32 2.19
CA ASP A 179 -14.90 -5.23 3.34
C ASP A 179 -13.48 -5.53 3.82
N ARG A 180 -12.56 -5.78 2.89
CA ARG A 180 -11.15 -6.03 3.24
C ARG A 180 -10.48 -4.82 3.90
N ARG A 181 -10.82 -3.60 3.46
CA ARG A 181 -10.30 -2.36 4.03
C ARG A 181 -10.89 -2.05 5.40
N ILE A 182 -12.14 -2.42 5.65
CA ILE A 182 -12.76 -2.36 6.98
C ILE A 182 -12.07 -3.37 7.90
N ASP A 183 -11.98 -4.62 7.47
CA ASP A 183 -11.35 -5.71 8.24
C ASP A 183 -9.93 -5.37 8.67
N ILE A 184 -9.09 -4.84 7.76
CA ILE A 184 -7.68 -4.54 8.07
C ILE A 184 -7.54 -3.37 9.06
N VAL A 185 -8.46 -2.41 9.05
CA VAL A 185 -8.48 -1.30 10.01
C VAL A 185 -8.85 -1.81 11.39
N GLU A 186 -9.90 -2.64 11.48
CA GLU A 186 -10.29 -3.26 12.75
C GLU A 186 -9.20 -4.18 13.29
N GLU A 187 -8.64 -5.04 12.43
CA GLU A 187 -7.55 -5.96 12.77
C GLU A 187 -6.35 -5.17 13.31
N PHE A 188 -6.00 -4.06 12.65
CA PHE A 188 -4.90 -3.21 13.11
C PHE A 188 -5.14 -2.62 14.49
N LEU A 189 -6.31 -2.00 14.73
CA LEU A 189 -6.62 -1.39 16.03
C LEU A 189 -6.64 -2.43 17.16
N LYS A 190 -7.26 -3.59 16.92
CA LYS A 190 -7.27 -4.73 17.86
C LYS A 190 -5.88 -5.30 18.12
N ASP A 191 -4.98 -5.24 17.15
CA ASP A 191 -3.62 -5.75 17.30
C ASP A 191 -2.71 -4.85 18.13
N VAL A 192 -2.83 -3.52 17.98
CA VAL A 192 -1.89 -2.58 18.60
C VAL A 192 -2.24 -2.22 20.05
N THR A 193 -3.50 -2.38 20.47
CA THR A 193 -3.94 -2.12 21.86
C THR A 193 -5.28 -2.77 22.17
N ASP A 194 -5.48 -3.17 23.44
CA ASP A 194 -6.78 -3.62 23.97
C ASP A 194 -7.50 -2.51 24.76
N GLU A 195 -6.90 -1.33 24.92
CA GLU A 195 -7.45 -0.25 25.76
C GLU A 195 -8.46 0.64 25.05
N VAL A 196 -8.62 0.46 23.74
CA VAL A 196 -9.50 1.30 22.93
C VAL A 196 -10.70 0.49 22.51
N THR A 197 -11.88 1.03 22.80
CA THR A 197 -13.11 0.50 22.24
C THR A 197 -13.27 1.01 20.82
N VAL A 198 -13.09 0.13 19.83
CA VAL A 198 -13.49 0.43 18.46
C VAL A 198 -15.01 0.40 18.41
N VAL A 199 -15.62 1.59 18.35
CA VAL A 199 -17.08 1.74 18.37
C VAL A 199 -17.66 1.29 17.04
N ASP A 200 -17.03 1.72 15.94
CA ASP A 200 -17.51 1.44 14.60
C ASP A 200 -16.42 1.69 13.55
N VAL A 201 -16.35 0.81 12.55
CA VAL A 201 -15.56 0.99 11.31
C VAL A 201 -16.51 0.75 10.16
N GLN A 202 -16.99 1.83 9.54
CA GLN A 202 -18.06 1.75 8.55
C GLN A 202 -17.70 2.45 7.23
N GLU A 203 -18.43 2.08 6.17
CA GLU A 203 -18.36 2.78 4.90
C GLU A 203 -18.79 4.23 5.05
N ILE A 204 -18.05 5.15 4.44
CA ILE A 204 -18.49 6.52 4.20
C ILE A 204 -18.58 6.78 2.69
N GLN A 205 -19.70 7.35 2.27
CA GLN A 205 -19.97 7.72 0.87
C GLN A 205 -19.96 9.23 0.64
N ASP A 206 -19.74 10.00 1.71
CA ASP A 206 -19.53 11.44 1.66
C ASP A 206 -18.33 11.86 2.55
N PRO A 207 -17.78 13.08 2.36
CA PRO A 207 -16.61 13.55 3.11
C PRO A 207 -16.81 13.75 4.62
N PHE A 208 -18.03 13.68 5.13
CA PHE A 208 -18.37 13.96 6.52
C PHE A 208 -18.68 12.68 7.31
N GLY A 209 -19.39 11.74 6.69
CA GLY A 209 -19.74 10.45 7.28
C GLY A 209 -20.43 10.57 8.65
N PRO A 210 -20.12 9.69 9.61
CA PRO A 210 -20.77 9.71 10.93
C PRO A 210 -20.39 10.94 11.78
N ALA A 211 -19.34 11.68 11.40
CA ALA A 211 -18.85 12.82 12.18
C ALA A 211 -19.85 13.97 12.28
N ILE A 212 -20.88 14.02 11.43
CA ILE A 212 -21.96 15.04 11.47
C ILE A 212 -23.28 14.49 12.04
N ILE A 213 -23.23 13.31 12.65
CA ILE A 213 -24.37 12.61 13.24
C ILE A 213 -24.09 12.28 14.71
N ILE A 214 -22.90 11.76 15.02
CA ILE A 214 -22.50 11.37 16.36
C ILE A 214 -22.28 12.62 17.23
N LYS A 215 -23.02 12.70 18.33
CA LYS A 215 -23.04 13.87 19.24
C LYS A 215 -21.88 13.87 20.22
N ASP A 216 -21.49 12.70 20.71
CA ASP A 216 -20.46 12.47 21.72
C ASP A 216 -19.05 12.34 21.13
N LEU A 217 -18.78 12.97 19.98
CA LEU A 217 -17.44 13.10 19.42
C LEU A 217 -16.73 14.34 19.97
N ASP A 218 -15.48 14.17 20.39
CA ASP A 218 -14.65 15.24 20.95
C ASP A 218 -13.59 15.73 19.96
N CYS A 219 -13.05 14.82 19.14
CA CYS A 219 -11.89 15.11 18.31
C CYS A 219 -11.97 14.40 16.95
N ILE A 220 -11.43 15.04 15.92
CA ILE A 220 -11.13 14.44 14.63
C ILE A 220 -9.62 14.43 14.39
N VAL A 221 -9.07 13.24 14.12
CA VAL A 221 -7.65 13.09 13.78
C VAL A 221 -7.49 13.11 12.26
N VAL A 222 -6.61 13.97 11.77
CA VAL A 222 -6.39 14.22 10.33
C VAL A 222 -4.90 14.25 10.00
N SER A 223 -4.56 13.92 8.76
CA SER A 223 -3.22 14.18 8.20
C SER A 223 -3.07 15.64 7.75
N ASP A 224 -1.83 16.08 7.53
CA ASP A 224 -1.51 17.37 6.90
C ASP A 224 -2.35 17.65 5.65
N GLU A 225 -2.48 16.65 4.77
CA GLU A 225 -3.23 16.75 3.51
C GLU A 225 -4.74 16.93 3.74
N THR A 226 -5.29 16.52 4.89
CA THR A 226 -6.74 16.43 5.16
C THR A 226 -7.24 17.40 6.23
N VAL A 227 -6.42 18.34 6.72
CA VAL A 227 -6.82 19.38 7.70
C VAL A 227 -8.04 20.17 7.23
N LYS A 228 -8.10 20.54 5.95
CA LYS A 228 -9.26 21.25 5.37
C LYS A 228 -10.55 20.41 5.45
N GLY A 229 -10.44 19.08 5.40
CA GLY A 229 -11.56 18.17 5.59
C GLY A 229 -12.11 18.24 7.01
N GLY A 230 -11.23 18.24 8.02
CA GLY A 230 -11.64 18.43 9.43
C GLY A 230 -12.33 19.78 9.66
N GLN A 231 -11.83 20.85 9.05
CA GLN A 231 -12.48 22.16 9.10
C GLN A 231 -13.88 22.15 8.46
N ALA A 232 -14.03 21.47 7.32
CA ALA A 232 -15.32 21.31 6.65
C ALA A 232 -16.31 20.49 7.50
N VAL A 233 -15.83 19.46 8.23
CA VAL A 233 -16.65 18.71 9.20
C VAL A 233 -17.16 19.65 10.31
N ASN A 234 -16.31 20.47 10.91
CA ASN A 234 -16.73 21.41 11.96
C ASN A 234 -17.75 22.43 11.46
N GLN A 235 -17.55 22.96 10.24
CA GLN A 235 -18.54 23.84 9.62
C GLN A 235 -19.91 23.14 9.48
N LYS A 236 -19.92 21.87 9.05
CA LYS A 236 -21.15 21.09 8.90
C LYS A 236 -21.78 20.70 10.24
N ARG A 237 -20.97 20.44 11.27
CA ARG A 237 -21.41 20.21 12.64
C ARG A 237 -22.10 21.44 13.21
N LYS A 238 -21.52 22.63 13.03
CA LYS A 238 -22.10 23.91 13.43
C LYS A 238 -23.45 24.18 12.76
N GLU A 239 -23.56 23.94 11.46
CA GLU A 239 -24.84 24.02 10.72
C GLU A 239 -25.94 23.09 11.28
N ARG A 240 -25.54 21.98 11.92
CA ARG A 240 -26.43 20.99 12.53
C ARG A 240 -26.61 21.16 14.04
N GLY A 241 -26.06 22.22 14.62
CA GLY A 241 -26.13 22.47 16.08
C GLY A 241 -25.33 21.47 16.92
N LEU A 242 -24.29 20.86 16.35
CA LEU A 242 -23.35 19.99 17.06
C LEU A 242 -22.12 20.78 17.53
N SER A 243 -21.46 20.32 18.60
CA SER A 243 -20.19 20.87 19.08
C SER A 243 -19.10 20.76 18.02
N GLU A 244 -18.21 21.74 17.93
CA GLU A 244 -17.02 21.61 17.09
C GLU A 244 -16.07 20.56 17.68
N LEU A 245 -15.38 19.82 16.81
CA LEU A 245 -14.38 18.83 17.18
C LEU A 245 -13.00 19.48 17.28
N ASP A 246 -12.20 19.05 18.24
CA ASP A 246 -10.78 19.36 18.24
C ASP A 246 -10.10 18.67 17.05
N ILE A 247 -9.39 19.43 16.22
CA ILE A 247 -8.70 18.91 15.04
C ILE A 247 -7.27 18.55 15.43
N GLN A 248 -7.01 17.27 15.64
CA GLN A 248 -5.66 16.78 15.88
C GLN A 248 -4.98 16.45 14.55
N LYS A 249 -4.03 17.30 14.16
CA LYS A 249 -3.18 17.10 13.01
C LYS A 249 -2.05 16.11 13.34
N ILE A 250 -1.78 15.15 12.45
CA ILE A 250 -0.59 14.30 12.50
C ILE A 250 0.40 14.71 11.41
N GLU A 251 1.63 15.04 11.83
CA GLU A 251 2.73 15.26 10.90
C GLU A 251 3.32 13.91 10.49
N LEU A 252 3.13 13.54 9.23
CA LEU A 252 3.82 12.39 8.67
C LEU A 252 5.23 12.84 8.29
N VAL A 253 6.25 12.17 8.81
CA VAL A 253 7.64 12.41 8.42
C VAL A 253 7.80 12.00 6.95
N GLU A 254 7.85 12.99 6.06
CA GLU A 254 8.12 12.77 4.64
C GLU A 254 9.61 12.42 4.50
N GLY A 255 9.89 11.22 3.98
CA GLY A 255 11.26 10.82 3.68
C GLY A 255 11.78 11.60 2.47
N ASN A 256 12.59 12.61 2.71
CA ASN A 256 13.43 13.22 1.67
C ASN A 256 14.65 12.32 1.45
N ASP A 257 14.78 11.73 0.27
CA ASP A 257 16.01 11.08 -0.16
C ASP A 257 16.35 11.48 -1.60
N GLU A 258 17.53 12.11 -1.77
CA GLU A 258 17.99 12.78 -3.00
C GLU A 258 18.57 11.82 -4.06
N ILE A 259 18.57 10.51 -3.81
CA ILE A 259 19.24 9.52 -4.69
C ILE A 259 18.24 8.58 -5.39
N LEU A 260 16.99 8.53 -4.95
CA LEU A 260 15.88 7.85 -5.63
C LEU A 260 14.65 8.75 -5.59
N LYS A 261 14.21 9.24 -6.76
CA LYS A 261 12.93 9.93 -6.90
C LYS A 261 11.82 9.01 -6.34
N GLU A 262 11.23 9.44 -5.22
CA GLU A 262 10.05 8.89 -4.51
C GLU A 262 10.32 7.84 -3.41
N VAL A 263 10.23 8.28 -2.16
CA VAL A 263 9.71 7.45 -1.05
C VAL A 263 8.45 8.12 -0.49
N LYS A 264 7.42 8.25 -1.34
CA LYS A 264 6.05 8.52 -0.90
C LYS A 264 5.32 7.19 -0.77
N LEU A 265 5.38 6.56 0.41
CA LEU A 265 4.56 5.38 0.71
C LEU A 265 3.10 5.80 0.88
N SER A 266 2.42 5.91 -0.26
CA SER A 266 0.99 6.24 -0.39
C SER A 266 0.25 5.08 -1.06
N SER A 267 -1.05 4.94 -0.79
CA SER A 267 -1.91 3.98 -1.50
C SER A 267 -1.84 4.11 -3.03
N SER A 268 -1.60 5.32 -3.57
CA SER A 268 -1.35 5.50 -5.01
C SER A 268 -0.09 4.81 -5.49
N SER A 269 1.04 4.99 -4.81
CA SER A 269 2.32 4.41 -5.21
C SER A 269 2.28 2.87 -5.15
N GLN A 270 1.60 2.32 -4.13
CA GLN A 270 1.38 0.88 -4.05
C GLN A 270 0.54 0.34 -5.20
N ARG A 271 -0.52 1.06 -5.61
CA ARG A 271 -1.31 0.67 -6.79
C ARG A 271 -0.51 0.78 -8.08
N HIS A 272 0.35 1.79 -8.22
CA HIS A 272 1.29 1.86 -9.33
C HIS A 272 2.25 0.67 -9.37
N GLN A 273 2.73 0.20 -8.22
CA GLN A 273 3.61 -0.98 -8.13
C GLN A 273 2.91 -2.29 -8.54
N LEU A 274 1.57 -2.35 -8.48
CA LEU A 274 0.82 -3.49 -9.02
C LEU A 274 0.83 -3.50 -10.55
N LEU A 275 1.05 -2.36 -11.20
CA LEU A 275 1.19 -2.31 -12.64
C LEU A 275 2.49 -3.04 -13.03
N GLY A 276 2.36 -4.01 -13.93
CA GLY A 276 3.47 -4.89 -14.31
C GLY A 276 3.66 -6.11 -13.40
N SER A 277 2.83 -6.28 -12.35
CA SER A 277 2.77 -7.56 -11.64
C SER A 277 2.27 -8.66 -12.58
N LEU A 278 2.92 -9.82 -12.51
CA LEU A 278 2.55 -10.96 -13.35
C LEU A 278 1.18 -11.49 -12.91
N LEU A 279 0.21 -11.47 -13.83
CA LEU A 279 -1.13 -12.03 -13.60
C LEU A 279 -1.08 -13.55 -13.32
N LYS A 280 -0.09 -14.24 -13.89
CA LYS A 280 0.19 -15.66 -13.68
C LYS A 280 1.71 -15.85 -13.65
N PRO A 281 2.23 -16.78 -12.83
CA PRO A 281 3.64 -17.11 -12.86
C PRO A 281 4.07 -17.53 -14.28
N PRO A 282 5.33 -17.29 -14.68
CA PRO A 282 5.84 -17.80 -15.94
C PRO A 282 5.69 -19.32 -15.98
N ASN A 283 5.28 -19.86 -17.12
CA ASN A 283 5.13 -21.30 -17.27
C ASN A 283 6.50 -21.98 -17.11
N GLU A 284 6.65 -22.89 -16.13
CA GLU A 284 7.94 -23.54 -15.80
C GLU A 284 8.56 -24.30 -16.98
N PHE A 285 7.75 -24.64 -17.99
CA PHE A 285 8.14 -25.39 -19.19
C PHE A 285 9.31 -24.76 -19.98
N LEU A 286 9.56 -23.45 -19.82
CA LEU A 286 10.67 -22.75 -20.48
C LEU A 286 11.98 -22.75 -19.67
N SER A 287 11.97 -23.21 -18.42
CA SER A 287 13.12 -23.10 -17.51
C SER A 287 14.05 -24.33 -17.51
N THR A 288 13.55 -25.51 -17.92
CA THR A 288 14.28 -26.79 -17.77
C THR A 288 14.83 -27.39 -19.06
N THR A 289 14.55 -26.78 -20.22
CA THR A 289 15.01 -27.27 -21.52
C THR A 289 15.95 -26.25 -22.14
N THR A 290 17.23 -26.65 -22.25
CA THR A 290 18.27 -26.12 -23.14
C THR A 290 17.77 -25.11 -24.17
N LYS A 291 18.32 -23.87 -24.15
CA LYS A 291 18.30 -22.85 -25.23
C LYS A 291 17.35 -23.22 -26.37
N SER A 292 16.06 -22.96 -26.18
CA SER A 292 15.13 -22.95 -27.30
C SER A 292 15.61 -21.87 -28.27
N ASN A 293 15.91 -22.23 -29.52
CA ASN A 293 16.22 -21.29 -30.60
C ASN A 293 14.98 -20.47 -31.05
N ILE A 294 13.88 -20.53 -30.28
CA ILE A 294 12.64 -19.83 -30.58
C ILE A 294 12.66 -18.49 -29.82
N PRO A 295 12.47 -17.36 -30.52
CA PRO A 295 12.45 -16.05 -29.89
C PRO A 295 11.28 -15.95 -28.90
N TYR A 296 11.48 -15.17 -27.84
CA TYR A 296 10.39 -14.80 -26.93
C TYR A 296 9.42 -13.87 -27.66
N VAL A 297 8.16 -14.28 -27.75
CA VAL A 297 7.10 -13.48 -28.37
C VAL A 297 6.35 -12.71 -27.29
N ILE A 298 6.33 -11.39 -27.40
CA ILE A 298 5.61 -10.48 -26.49
C ILE A 298 4.35 -9.97 -27.21
N GLY A 299 3.17 -10.40 -26.78
CA GLY A 299 1.90 -9.91 -27.31
C GLY A 299 1.44 -8.65 -26.60
N LEU A 300 1.40 -7.51 -27.30
CA LEU A 300 0.84 -6.26 -26.78
C LEU A 300 -0.67 -6.19 -27.06
N THR A 301 -1.48 -6.28 -26.00
CA THR A 301 -2.95 -6.22 -26.09
C THR A 301 -3.50 -5.01 -25.33
N GLY A 302 -4.67 -4.51 -25.75
CA GLY A 302 -5.34 -3.35 -25.16
C GLY A 302 -6.18 -2.56 -26.17
N GLY A 303 -7.08 -1.71 -25.68
CA GLY A 303 -7.95 -0.87 -26.51
C GLY A 303 -7.21 0.21 -27.32
N ILE A 304 -7.97 0.98 -28.10
CA ILE A 304 -7.45 2.16 -28.81
C ILE A 304 -6.88 3.14 -27.78
N ALA A 305 -5.77 3.80 -28.11
CA ALA A 305 -5.06 4.74 -27.24
C ALA A 305 -4.52 4.18 -25.91
N ALA A 306 -4.48 2.85 -25.73
CA ALA A 306 -3.90 2.20 -24.54
C ALA A 306 -2.36 2.27 -24.44
N GLY A 307 -1.68 3.05 -25.28
CA GLY A 307 -0.22 3.20 -25.24
C GLY A 307 0.59 2.07 -25.89
N LYS A 308 -0.05 1.09 -26.55
CA LYS A 308 0.62 -0.05 -27.20
C LYS A 308 1.75 0.37 -28.15
N SER A 309 1.52 1.38 -28.99
CA SER A 309 2.53 1.87 -29.95
C SER A 309 3.75 2.48 -29.25
N SER A 310 3.57 3.15 -28.12
CA SER A 310 4.68 3.68 -27.31
C SER A 310 5.51 2.56 -26.70
N ILE A 311 4.87 1.53 -26.14
CA ILE A 311 5.55 0.34 -25.60
C ILE A 311 6.28 -0.42 -26.73
N SER A 312 5.63 -0.60 -27.88
CA SER A 312 6.25 -1.22 -29.06
C SER A 312 7.50 -0.48 -29.51
N LYS A 313 7.47 0.86 -29.54
CA LYS A 313 8.65 1.68 -29.90
C LYS A 313 9.77 1.52 -28.87
N PHE A 314 9.44 1.57 -27.58
CA PHE A 314 10.41 1.36 -26.51
C PHE A 314 11.07 -0.02 -26.60
N LEU A 315 10.30 -1.09 -26.84
CA LEU A 315 10.84 -2.43 -27.03
C LEU A 315 11.75 -2.51 -28.26
N ALA A 316 11.38 -1.85 -29.37
CA ALA A 316 12.19 -1.77 -30.57
C ALA A 316 13.55 -1.09 -30.32
N GLU A 317 13.54 0.04 -29.62
CA GLU A 317 14.74 0.77 -29.21
C GLU A 317 15.66 -0.07 -28.32
N ASN A 318 15.12 -1.08 -27.63
CA ASN A 318 15.85 -2.03 -26.79
C ASN A 318 16.15 -3.37 -27.49
N GLY A 319 16.05 -3.42 -28.82
CA GLY A 319 16.49 -4.57 -29.63
C GLY A 319 15.44 -5.65 -29.88
N CYS A 320 14.16 -5.41 -29.55
CA CYS A 320 13.08 -6.32 -29.95
C CYS A 320 12.68 -6.05 -31.40
N GLU A 321 12.53 -7.12 -32.19
CA GLU A 321 11.89 -7.01 -33.50
C GLU A 321 10.37 -6.81 -33.34
N ILE A 322 9.79 -5.89 -34.11
CA ILE A 322 8.37 -5.55 -34.01
C ILE A 322 7.58 -6.17 -35.14
N ALA A 323 6.63 -7.04 -34.78
CA ALA A 323 5.59 -7.53 -35.67
C ALA A 323 4.30 -6.69 -35.49
N ASP A 324 4.08 -5.76 -36.41
CA ASP A 324 2.89 -4.89 -36.40
C ASP A 324 1.72 -5.59 -37.13
N CYS A 325 0.76 -6.10 -36.36
CA CYS A 325 -0.39 -6.81 -36.90
C CYS A 325 -1.23 -5.95 -37.86
N ASP A 326 -1.34 -4.65 -37.64
CA ASP A 326 -2.16 -3.78 -38.49
C ASP A 326 -1.50 -3.62 -39.87
N LYS A 327 -0.17 -3.50 -39.92
CA LYS A 327 0.58 -3.47 -41.18
C LYS A 327 0.52 -4.80 -41.91
N ILE A 328 0.73 -5.90 -41.20
CA ILE A 328 0.68 -7.25 -41.78
C ILE A 328 -0.70 -7.50 -42.41
N VAL A 329 -1.78 -7.16 -41.70
CA VAL A 329 -3.14 -7.30 -42.23
C VAL A 329 -3.36 -6.36 -43.43
N HIS A 330 -2.83 -5.14 -43.39
CA HIS A 330 -2.91 -4.22 -44.53
C HIS A 330 -2.25 -4.78 -45.78
N GLU A 331 -1.06 -5.37 -45.65
CA GLU A 331 -0.34 -6.03 -46.74
C GLU A 331 -1.11 -7.25 -47.27
N LEU A 332 -1.71 -8.05 -46.37
CA LEU A 332 -2.53 -9.20 -46.76
C LEU A 332 -3.79 -8.80 -47.53
N TYR A 333 -4.37 -7.62 -47.25
CA TYR A 333 -5.52 -7.11 -48.00
C TYR A 333 -5.17 -6.72 -49.45
N ASP A 334 -3.91 -6.43 -49.75
CA ASP A 334 -3.48 -5.95 -51.06
C ASP A 334 -3.18 -7.11 -52.03
N GLY A 335 -4.25 -7.81 -52.42
CA GLY A 335 -4.22 -8.76 -53.52
C GLY A 335 -3.61 -10.12 -53.22
N ASN A 336 -3.44 -10.50 -51.94
CA ASN A 336 -3.02 -11.86 -51.57
C ASN A 336 -4.13 -12.88 -51.92
N PRO A 337 -3.95 -13.76 -52.92
CA PRO A 337 -5.04 -14.59 -53.43
C PRO A 337 -5.57 -15.62 -52.43
N LYS A 338 -4.70 -16.08 -51.51
CA LYS A 338 -5.12 -17.04 -50.46
C LYS A 338 -5.96 -16.32 -49.41
N PHE A 339 -5.56 -15.12 -49.02
CA PHE A 339 -6.25 -14.35 -48.01
C PHE A 339 -7.60 -13.82 -48.52
N THR A 340 -7.65 -13.28 -49.74
CA THR A 340 -8.90 -12.82 -50.35
C THR A 340 -9.88 -13.96 -50.59
N LYS A 341 -9.39 -15.13 -51.01
CA LYS A 341 -10.23 -16.34 -51.13
C LYS A 341 -10.83 -16.74 -49.78
N ALA A 342 -10.03 -16.82 -48.73
CA ALA A 342 -10.51 -17.17 -47.39
C ALA A 342 -11.57 -16.18 -46.87
N ILE A 343 -11.34 -14.87 -47.05
CA ILE A 343 -12.33 -13.84 -46.68
C ILE A 343 -13.62 -13.98 -47.49
N SER A 344 -13.53 -14.26 -48.80
CA SER A 344 -14.70 -14.43 -49.66
C SER A 344 -15.53 -15.68 -49.32
N GLU A 345 -14.87 -16.75 -48.90
CA GLU A 345 -15.52 -18.02 -48.51
C GLU A 345 -16.26 -17.88 -47.17
N GLU A 346 -15.69 -17.13 -46.23
CA GLU A 346 -16.26 -16.95 -44.89
C GLU A 346 -17.32 -15.83 -44.84
N PHE A 347 -17.03 -14.67 -45.46
CA PHE A 347 -17.84 -13.45 -45.31
C PHE A 347 -18.63 -13.07 -46.56
N GLY A 348 -18.52 -13.86 -47.64
CA GLY A 348 -19.24 -13.64 -48.89
C GLY A 348 -18.38 -12.99 -49.98
N ALA A 349 -18.64 -13.37 -51.23
CA ALA A 349 -17.88 -12.92 -52.40
C ALA A 349 -17.98 -11.41 -52.65
N ASP A 350 -19.04 -10.78 -52.17
CA ASP A 350 -19.28 -9.34 -52.26
C ASP A 350 -18.33 -8.50 -51.40
N THR A 351 -17.61 -9.11 -50.45
CA THR A 351 -16.54 -8.48 -49.67
C THR A 351 -15.24 -8.27 -50.43
N ILE A 352 -15.14 -8.76 -51.67
CA ILE A 352 -13.98 -8.59 -52.55
C ILE A 352 -14.33 -7.64 -53.70
N SER A 353 -13.45 -6.68 -53.99
CA SER A 353 -13.59 -5.74 -55.10
C SER A 353 -12.26 -5.63 -55.85
N ASN A 354 -12.27 -5.83 -57.17
CA ASN A 354 -11.08 -5.78 -58.02
C ASN A 354 -9.91 -6.67 -57.54
N GLY A 355 -10.23 -7.82 -56.94
CA GLY A 355 -9.23 -8.78 -56.43
C GLY A 355 -8.61 -8.42 -55.09
N THR A 356 -9.10 -7.36 -54.42
CA THR A 356 -8.67 -6.95 -53.07
C THR A 356 -9.87 -6.91 -52.12
N VAL A 357 -9.63 -6.90 -50.81
CA VAL A 357 -10.71 -6.87 -49.81
C VAL A 357 -11.34 -5.49 -49.72
N ASP A 358 -12.66 -5.41 -49.90
CA ASP A 358 -13.47 -4.22 -49.61
C ASP A 358 -13.69 -4.10 -48.10
N ARG A 359 -12.79 -3.34 -47.46
CA ARG A 359 -12.78 -3.12 -46.00
C ARG A 359 -14.08 -2.51 -45.48
N LYS A 360 -14.79 -1.71 -46.27
CA LYS A 360 -16.05 -1.07 -45.83
C LYS A 360 -17.16 -2.12 -45.73
N LYS A 361 -17.29 -2.97 -46.75
CA LYS A 361 -18.27 -4.06 -46.74
C LYS A 361 -17.95 -5.09 -45.68
N LEU A 362 -16.69 -5.54 -45.62
CA LEU A 362 -16.26 -6.49 -44.58
C LEU A 362 -16.52 -5.93 -43.17
N GLY A 363 -16.18 -4.65 -42.94
CA GLY A 363 -16.46 -3.98 -41.67
C GLY A 363 -17.95 -3.96 -41.33
N SER A 364 -18.82 -3.66 -42.30
CA SER A 364 -20.27 -3.67 -42.06
C SER A 364 -20.79 -5.04 -41.61
N ILE A 365 -20.27 -6.13 -42.15
CA ILE A 365 -20.66 -7.50 -41.79
C ILE A 365 -20.12 -7.87 -40.40
N VAL A 366 -18.82 -7.64 -40.15
CA VAL A 366 -18.15 -8.04 -38.90
C VAL A 366 -18.67 -7.28 -37.68
N PHE A 367 -19.08 -6.02 -37.86
CA PHE A 367 -19.58 -5.18 -36.78
C PHE A 367 -21.11 -5.12 -36.67
N LEU A 368 -21.84 -5.94 -37.45
CA LEU A 368 -23.31 -5.93 -37.47
C LEU A 368 -23.96 -6.43 -36.17
N ASN A 369 -23.21 -7.11 -35.28
CA ASN A 369 -23.68 -7.73 -34.03
C ASN A 369 -22.97 -7.20 -32.76
N ARG A 370 -22.62 -5.91 -32.71
CA ARG A 370 -22.10 -5.29 -31.47
C ARG A 370 -23.11 -4.41 -30.77
#